data_AF-A0A016SFF7-F1
#
_entry.id   AF-A0A016SFF7-F1
#
_cell.length_a   1.000
_cell.length_b   1.000
_cell.length_c   1.000
_cell.angle_alpha   90.00
_cell.angle_beta   90.00
_cell.angle_gamma   90.00
#
_symmetry.space_group_name_H-M   'P 1'
#
loop_
_entity.id
_entity.type
_entity.pdbx_description
1 polymer ?
#
loop_
_entity_poly.entity_id
_entity_poly.type
_entity_poly.pdbx_seq_one_letter_code
_entity_poly.pdbx_strand_id
1 'polypeptide(L)'
;MLTCFEVHSLRYGSTSAIPSGAEKGLHVFVLPLLYPFSERIRWIASSLSLSFSAIRSLHDSTVLQYLKSLQRNHKISRANFAVMLQYAAFHQVAVVCNESMAFLKRCRSHHIFPVFIENLLLNVPHQNNDGVRIGVARLKLALLNASIAAQKHRRGTCINGIIKTRTHLEQSLEPSVWKAFLDRNTAVCSVLRKRERDRLRRKLAKVLTTQSTSPSFINPRAVPPQRCTVLGSNMVDDDMKALLNLGPSFSVAIPAKEETYDSVLCGIHRFAHQLRWRIHQGPTVLDRIPTLLTSLPFPKSRICVPKPIPSLEPSIATLEVDIMRIYRNASKSLFASNLTSQELRGLRKLKAMRQNFRVTVGDKDGGFVIMPQDLDKALTISALADESNKFLPYFPSKTPDA
;
A
#
# COMPACT_ATOMS: atom_id res chain seq x y z
N MET A 1 -2.58 4.97 52.61
CA MET A 1 -1.13 4.82 52.87
C MET A 1 -0.74 3.43 52.39
N LEU A 2 0.04 3.34 51.30
CA LEU A 2 1.48 2.99 51.33
C LEU A 2 1.68 1.58 51.97
N THR A 3 2.32 0.56 51.39
CA THR A 3 3.42 0.45 50.42
C THR A 3 3.69 -1.06 50.26
N CYS A 4 3.92 -1.57 49.04
CA CYS A 4 5.17 -2.18 48.53
C CYS A 4 5.55 -3.62 48.97
N PHE A 5 6.24 -4.29 48.01
CA PHE A 5 7.18 -5.44 48.10
C PHE A 5 6.56 -6.85 48.25
N GLU A 6 7.03 -7.96 47.66
CA GLU A 6 8.18 -8.36 46.81
C GLU A 6 7.87 -9.81 46.33
N VAL A 7 7.95 -10.15 45.04
CA VAL A 7 8.93 -11.05 44.35
C VAL A 7 9.05 -12.52 44.83
N HIS A 8 9.20 -13.40 43.81
CA HIS A 8 9.71 -14.78 43.76
C HIS A 8 8.73 -15.94 44.01
N SER A 9 8.79 -17.10 43.34
CA SER A 9 9.42 -17.62 42.10
C SER A 9 9.13 -19.14 42.05
N LEU A 10 9.55 -19.82 40.95
CA LEU A 10 9.76 -21.28 40.76
C LEU A 10 8.51 -22.07 40.28
N ARG A 11 8.59 -22.95 39.26
CA ARG A 11 9.73 -23.74 38.73
C ARG A 11 9.44 -24.22 37.30
N TYR A 12 10.44 -24.10 36.43
CA TYR A 12 10.59 -24.86 35.19
C TYR A 12 11.45 -26.10 35.48
N GLY A 13 11.10 -27.24 34.89
CA GLY A 13 11.93 -28.46 34.83
C GLY A 13 12.39 -28.71 33.40
N SER A 14 13.68 -28.96 33.25
CA SER A 14 14.43 -29.07 31.98
C SER A 14 14.64 -30.50 31.52
N THR A 15 14.80 -30.70 30.20
CA THR A 15 15.73 -31.60 29.44
C THR A 15 15.07 -31.86 28.06
N SER A 16 15.72 -31.84 26.89
CA SER A 16 17.12 -31.92 26.46
C SER A 16 17.30 -31.26 25.06
N ALA A 17 18.56 -31.13 24.63
CA ALA A 17 19.11 -30.23 23.61
C ALA A 17 18.92 -30.59 22.12
N ILE A 18 19.03 -29.58 21.22
CA ILE A 18 19.63 -29.54 19.85
C ILE A 18 19.58 -28.06 19.35
N PRO A 19 20.53 -27.57 18.50
CA PRO A 19 21.20 -26.30 18.75
C PRO A 19 20.62 -25.04 18.07
N SER A 20 20.81 -23.95 18.80
CA SER A 20 20.87 -22.53 18.43
C SER A 20 21.40 -22.26 17.02
N GLY A 21 20.63 -21.51 16.21
CA GLY A 21 21.17 -20.86 15.03
C GLY A 21 20.20 -20.24 14.02
N ALA A 22 19.00 -19.75 14.39
CA ALA A 22 18.13 -19.08 13.39
C ALA A 22 17.08 -18.08 13.91
N GLU A 23 16.96 -17.79 15.22
CA GLU A 23 15.77 -17.09 15.73
C GLU A 23 15.95 -15.62 16.13
N LYS A 24 17.16 -15.05 16.07
CA LYS A 24 17.38 -13.65 16.50
C LYS A 24 17.19 -12.58 15.41
N GLY A 25 16.83 -12.96 14.18
CA GLY A 25 16.65 -12.03 13.06
C GLY A 25 15.21 -11.55 12.82
N LEU A 26 14.18 -12.24 13.34
CA LEU A 26 12.78 -11.93 13.01
C LEU A 26 12.10 -10.95 13.98
N HIS A 27 12.66 -10.74 15.17
CA HIS A 27 11.97 -9.95 16.21
C HIS A 27 12.15 -8.43 16.10
N VAL A 28 13.08 -7.93 15.27
CA VAL A 28 13.39 -6.49 15.20
C VAL A 28 12.78 -5.80 13.96
N PHE A 29 12.42 -6.55 12.91
CA PHE A 29 11.84 -5.97 11.68
C PHE A 29 10.31 -5.85 11.65
N VAL A 30 9.59 -6.40 12.64
CA VAL A 30 8.11 -6.44 12.62
C VAL A 30 7.47 -5.29 13.41
N LEU A 31 8.19 -4.66 14.34
CA LEU A 31 7.63 -3.65 15.24
C LEU A 31 7.40 -2.25 14.61
N PRO A 32 8.25 -1.72 13.71
CA PRO A 32 7.98 -0.41 13.09
C PRO A 32 6.91 -0.45 11.99
N LEU A 33 6.64 -1.62 11.42
CA LEU A 33 5.60 -1.81 10.40
C LEU A 33 4.18 -1.90 11.00
N LEU A 34 4.04 -2.05 12.31
CA LEU A 34 2.73 -2.17 12.98
C LEU A 34 2.09 -0.81 13.36
N TYR A 35 2.82 0.30 13.26
CA TYR A 35 2.29 1.62 13.64
C TYR A 35 1.23 2.18 12.67
N PRO A 36 1.39 2.11 11.33
CA PRO A 36 0.31 2.44 10.40
C PRO A 36 -0.76 1.33 10.30
N PHE A 37 -0.52 0.15 10.90
CA PHE A 37 -1.52 -0.92 11.00
C PHE A 37 -2.56 -0.65 12.09
N SER A 38 -2.28 0.17 13.10
CA SER A 38 -3.22 0.44 14.21
C SER A 38 -4.52 1.13 13.77
N GLU A 39 -4.47 2.02 12.77
CA GLU A 39 -5.65 2.71 12.24
C GLU A 39 -6.47 1.84 11.26
N ARG A 40 -5.84 0.94 10.49
CA ARG A 40 -6.56 0.00 9.60
C ARG A 40 -7.10 -1.23 10.33
N ILE A 41 -6.43 -1.66 11.41
CA ILE A 41 -6.94 -2.67 12.35
C ILE A 41 -8.15 -2.13 13.14
N ARG A 42 -8.38 -0.80 13.16
CA ARG A 42 -9.61 -0.21 13.72
C ARG A 42 -10.88 -0.80 13.08
N TRP A 43 -10.84 -1.34 11.86
CA TRP A 43 -11.98 -2.10 11.29
C TRP A 43 -12.17 -3.47 11.96
N ILE A 44 -11.08 -4.19 12.25
CA ILE A 44 -11.08 -5.47 12.98
C ILE A 44 -11.46 -5.24 14.46
N ALA A 45 -10.97 -4.17 15.08
CA ALA A 45 -11.32 -3.77 16.44
C ALA A 45 -12.75 -3.18 16.56
N SER A 46 -13.26 -2.50 15.53
CA SER A 46 -14.66 -2.05 15.48
C SER A 46 -15.65 -3.21 15.32
N SER A 47 -15.18 -4.39 14.89
CA SER A 47 -15.96 -5.62 14.96
C SER A 47 -15.96 -6.28 16.35
N LEU A 48 -15.17 -5.78 17.30
CA LEU A 48 -15.10 -6.26 18.69
C LEU A 48 -15.94 -5.43 19.68
N SER A 49 -16.44 -4.25 19.31
CA SER A 49 -17.36 -3.45 20.15
C SER A 49 -18.83 -3.69 19.74
N LEU A 50 -19.45 -4.75 20.25
CA LEU A 50 -20.82 -5.14 19.85
C LEU A 50 -21.69 -5.58 21.03
N SER A 51 -21.83 -4.68 22.01
CA SER A 51 -22.94 -4.72 22.97
C SER A 51 -24.03 -3.70 22.62
N PHE A 52 -23.72 -2.66 21.83
CA PHE A 52 -24.62 -1.53 21.56
C PHE A 52 -25.05 -1.35 20.08
N SER A 53 -24.46 -2.06 19.11
CA SER A 53 -24.70 -1.81 17.67
C SER A 53 -25.67 -2.78 16.98
N ALA A 54 -26.25 -3.76 17.69
CA ALA A 54 -27.22 -4.70 17.11
C ALA A 54 -28.51 -4.02 16.58
N ILE A 55 -28.90 -2.87 17.14
CA ILE A 55 -30.08 -2.11 16.69
C ILE A 55 -29.83 -1.41 15.33
N ARG A 56 -28.57 -1.13 14.98
CA ARG A 56 -28.20 -0.46 13.71
C ARG A 56 -27.93 -1.44 12.56
N SER A 57 -28.13 -2.76 12.76
CA SER A 57 -27.61 -3.82 11.89
C SER A 57 -28.67 -4.74 11.26
N LEU A 58 -29.92 -4.28 11.08
CA LEU A 58 -30.84 -5.00 10.20
C LEU A 58 -30.29 -4.91 8.76
N HIS A 59 -29.86 -6.05 8.23
CA HIS A 59 -29.41 -6.16 6.84
C HIS A 59 -30.58 -6.12 5.86
N ASP A 60 -31.76 -6.56 6.31
CA ASP A 60 -33.01 -6.43 5.59
C ASP A 60 -34.04 -5.72 6.48
N SER A 61 -34.38 -4.48 6.10
CA SER A 61 -35.32 -3.63 6.82
C SER A 61 -36.79 -3.94 6.52
N THR A 62 -37.08 -4.82 5.54
CA THR A 62 -38.48 -5.22 5.22
C THR A 62 -39.15 -5.93 6.40
N VAL A 63 -38.37 -6.60 7.26
CA VAL A 63 -38.88 -7.22 8.48
C VAL A 63 -39.41 -6.18 9.49
N LEU A 64 -38.88 -4.95 9.46
CA LEU A 64 -39.26 -3.89 10.39
C LEU A 64 -40.71 -3.44 10.20
N GLN A 65 -41.16 -3.33 8.95
CA GLN A 65 -42.55 -2.94 8.64
C GLN A 65 -43.52 -4.02 9.14
N TYR A 66 -43.20 -5.29 8.91
CA TYR A 66 -43.97 -6.41 9.42
C TYR A 66 -44.01 -6.41 10.95
N LEU A 67 -42.85 -6.28 11.61
CA LEU A 67 -42.76 -6.20 13.07
C LEU A 67 -43.60 -5.06 13.66
N LYS A 68 -43.61 -3.88 13.02
CA LYS A 68 -44.45 -2.74 13.44
C LYS A 68 -45.94 -3.04 13.32
N SER A 69 -46.37 -3.73 12.25
CA SER A 69 -47.77 -4.15 12.10
C SER A 69 -48.17 -5.15 13.20
N LEU A 70 -47.27 -6.10 13.50
CA LEU A 70 -47.48 -7.14 14.49
C LEU A 70 -47.55 -6.56 15.91
N GLN A 71 -46.72 -5.56 16.20
CA GLN A 71 -46.77 -4.80 17.45
C GLN A 71 -48.12 -4.10 17.66
N ARG A 72 -48.65 -3.47 16.61
CA ARG A 72 -49.95 -2.76 16.67
C ARG A 72 -51.11 -3.74 16.86
N ASN A 73 -51.13 -4.83 16.10
CA ASN A 73 -52.23 -5.78 16.10
C ASN A 73 -52.33 -6.57 17.42
N HIS A 74 -51.19 -6.93 18.02
CA HIS A 74 -51.13 -7.74 19.24
C HIS A 74 -50.73 -6.96 20.50
N LYS A 75 -50.75 -5.61 20.45
CA LYS A 75 -50.39 -4.71 21.57
C LYS A 75 -49.07 -5.09 22.28
N ILE A 76 -48.06 -5.49 21.50
CA ILE A 76 -46.78 -5.96 22.05
C ILE A 76 -46.05 -4.80 22.75
N SER A 77 -45.55 -5.07 23.97
CA SER A 77 -44.81 -4.08 24.75
C SER A 77 -43.56 -3.59 24.01
N ARG A 78 -43.12 -2.36 24.30
CA ARG A 78 -41.90 -1.79 23.70
C ARG A 78 -40.66 -2.65 24.01
N ALA A 79 -40.60 -3.24 25.20
CA ALA A 79 -39.52 -4.13 25.62
C ALA A 79 -39.48 -5.39 24.75
N ASN A 80 -40.61 -6.07 24.59
CA ASN A 80 -40.70 -7.28 23.76
C ASN A 80 -40.39 -6.98 22.29
N PHE A 81 -40.88 -5.86 21.76
CA PHE A 81 -40.56 -5.41 20.41
C PHE A 81 -39.05 -5.20 20.20
N ALA A 82 -38.36 -4.59 21.17
CA ALA A 82 -36.91 -4.40 21.09
C ALA A 82 -36.17 -5.75 21.07
N VAL A 83 -36.61 -6.73 21.88
CA VAL A 83 -36.04 -8.08 21.89
C VAL A 83 -36.32 -8.83 20.57
N MET A 84 -37.53 -8.68 19.98
CA MET A 84 -37.83 -9.22 18.65
C MET A 84 -36.90 -8.65 17.57
N LEU A 85 -36.63 -7.35 17.63
CA LEU A 85 -35.71 -6.69 16.71
C LEU A 85 -34.28 -7.21 16.86
N GLN A 86 -33.81 -7.39 18.09
CA GLN A 86 -32.51 -7.98 18.38
C GLN A 86 -32.41 -9.42 17.88
N TYR A 87 -33.44 -10.24 18.11
CA TYR A 87 -33.51 -11.60 17.59
C TYR A 87 -33.36 -11.64 16.06
N ALA A 88 -34.14 -10.81 15.35
CA ALA A 88 -34.08 -10.72 13.90
C ALA A 88 -32.69 -10.26 13.42
N ALA A 89 -32.10 -9.25 14.07
CA ALA A 89 -30.76 -8.77 13.75
C ALA A 89 -29.68 -9.85 13.96
N PHE A 90 -29.69 -10.57 15.09
CA PHE A 90 -28.74 -11.65 15.31
C PHE A 90 -28.89 -12.77 14.29
N HIS A 91 -30.13 -13.14 13.92
CA HIS A 91 -30.38 -14.18 12.92
C HIS A 91 -29.88 -13.78 11.53
N GLN A 92 -30.15 -12.54 11.10
CA GLN A 92 -29.64 -12.01 9.83
C GLN A 92 -28.10 -11.95 9.81
N VAL A 93 -27.47 -11.44 10.88
CA VAL A 93 -26.00 -11.38 10.97
C VAL A 93 -25.38 -12.77 10.96
N ALA A 94 -25.98 -13.75 11.66
CA ALA A 94 -25.51 -15.13 11.64
C ALA A 94 -25.56 -15.75 10.23
N VAL A 95 -26.62 -15.46 9.44
CA VAL A 95 -26.72 -15.88 8.04
C VAL A 95 -25.62 -15.28 7.18
N VAL A 96 -25.37 -13.96 7.30
CA VAL A 96 -24.30 -13.27 6.57
C VAL A 96 -22.92 -13.85 6.95
N CYS A 97 -22.69 -14.11 8.24
CA CYS A 97 -21.45 -14.72 8.71
C CYS A 97 -21.24 -16.12 8.12
N ASN A 98 -22.29 -16.94 8.03
CA ASN A 98 -22.20 -18.28 7.43
C ASN A 98 -21.79 -18.24 5.95
N GLU A 99 -22.44 -17.40 5.15
CA GLU A 99 -22.10 -17.28 3.71
C GLU A 99 -20.70 -16.65 3.52
N SER A 100 -20.33 -15.67 4.35
CA SER A 100 -18.97 -15.08 4.38
C SER A 100 -17.90 -16.11 4.74
N MET A 101 -18.13 -16.94 5.77
CA MET A 101 -17.23 -18.04 6.14
C MET A 101 -17.08 -19.05 5.00
N ALA A 102 -18.18 -19.42 4.33
CA ALA A 102 -18.15 -20.33 3.20
C ALA A 102 -17.31 -19.76 2.03
N PHE A 103 -17.46 -18.46 1.75
CA PHE A 103 -16.63 -17.75 0.77
C PHE A 103 -15.14 -17.77 1.15
N LEU A 104 -14.77 -17.39 2.38
CA LEU A 104 -13.38 -17.37 2.82
C LEU A 104 -12.73 -18.77 2.80
N LYS A 105 -13.50 -19.81 3.17
CA LYS A 105 -13.04 -21.20 3.06
C LYS A 105 -12.79 -21.61 1.60
N ARG A 106 -13.65 -21.20 0.66
CA ARG A 106 -13.44 -21.44 -0.78
C ARG A 106 -12.20 -20.70 -1.29
N CYS A 107 -12.01 -19.44 -0.90
CA CYS A 107 -10.79 -18.69 -1.21
C CYS A 107 -9.54 -19.45 -0.75
N ARG A 108 -9.56 -19.99 0.47
CA ARG A 108 -8.46 -20.81 0.99
C ARG A 108 -8.25 -22.09 0.18
N SER A 109 -9.31 -22.82 -0.17
CA SER A 109 -9.22 -24.06 -0.97
C SER A 109 -8.69 -23.82 -2.38
N HIS A 110 -8.99 -22.67 -2.99
CA HIS A 110 -8.49 -22.31 -4.32
C HIS A 110 -7.15 -21.56 -4.28
N HIS A 111 -6.53 -21.36 -3.11
CA HIS A 111 -5.33 -20.53 -2.93
C HIS A 111 -5.49 -19.10 -3.46
N ILE A 112 -6.69 -18.55 -3.35
CA ILE A 112 -7.03 -17.19 -3.79
C ILE A 112 -7.18 -16.30 -2.57
N PHE A 113 -6.65 -15.07 -2.67
CA PHE A 113 -6.82 -14.07 -1.64
C PHE A 113 -7.92 -13.07 -2.04
N PRO A 114 -8.88 -12.78 -1.15
CA PRO A 114 -9.84 -11.71 -1.37
C PRO A 114 -9.15 -10.36 -1.60
N VAL A 115 -9.77 -9.50 -2.42
CA VAL A 115 -9.25 -8.16 -2.78
C VAL A 115 -8.87 -7.32 -1.54
N PHE A 116 -9.58 -7.44 -0.43
CA PHE A 116 -9.23 -6.69 0.78
C PHE A 116 -7.90 -7.14 1.40
N ILE A 117 -7.53 -8.43 1.30
CA ILE A 117 -6.23 -8.94 1.74
C ILE A 117 -5.14 -8.52 0.76
N GLU A 118 -5.42 -8.60 -0.54
CA GLU A 118 -4.51 -8.12 -1.58
C GLU A 118 -4.19 -6.63 -1.38
N ASN A 119 -5.23 -5.78 -1.22
CA ASN A 119 -5.09 -4.34 -1.03
C ASN A 119 -4.31 -3.94 0.23
N LEU A 120 -4.34 -4.77 1.28
CA LEU A 120 -3.55 -4.52 2.48
C LEU A 120 -2.05 -4.66 2.24
N LEU A 121 -1.65 -5.42 1.22
CA LEU A 121 -0.26 -5.80 0.96
C LEU A 121 0.26 -5.32 -0.40
N LEU A 122 -0.51 -4.53 -1.14
CA LEU A 122 -0.11 -3.99 -2.45
C LEU A 122 1.16 -3.15 -2.39
N ASN A 123 1.41 -2.44 -1.29
CA ASN A 123 2.51 -1.48 -1.16
C ASN A 123 3.72 -2.03 -0.40
N VAL A 124 3.82 -3.35 -0.22
CA VAL A 124 5.00 -3.94 0.44
C VAL A 124 6.21 -3.76 -0.50
N PRO A 125 7.26 -3.05 -0.08
CA PRO A 125 8.44 -2.81 -0.93
C PRO A 125 9.24 -4.10 -1.15
N HIS A 126 10.09 -4.11 -2.18
CA HIS A 126 11.03 -5.20 -2.48
C HIS A 126 10.39 -6.58 -2.75
N GLN A 127 9.21 -6.65 -3.38
CA GLN A 127 8.57 -7.94 -3.75
C GLN A 127 9.39 -8.81 -4.72
N ASN A 128 10.42 -8.23 -5.37
CA ASN A 128 11.36 -8.96 -6.21
C ASN A 128 12.32 -9.84 -5.39
N ASN A 129 12.44 -9.62 -4.07
CA ASN A 129 13.21 -10.48 -3.18
C ASN A 129 12.38 -11.72 -2.80
N ASP A 130 12.93 -12.91 -2.99
CA ASP A 130 12.22 -14.17 -2.72
C ASP A 130 11.83 -14.33 -1.24
N GLY A 131 12.67 -13.89 -0.31
CA GLY A 131 12.37 -13.91 1.12
C GLY A 131 11.18 -13.01 1.47
N VAL A 132 11.12 -11.81 0.88
CA VAL A 132 9.99 -10.89 1.03
C VAL A 132 8.73 -11.50 0.41
N ARG A 133 8.82 -12.07 -0.79
CA ARG A 133 7.68 -12.72 -1.48
C ARG A 133 7.10 -13.88 -0.66
N ILE A 134 7.96 -14.74 -0.10
CA ILE A 134 7.56 -15.85 0.77
C ILE A 134 6.92 -15.32 2.06
N GLY A 135 7.51 -14.29 2.67
CA GLY A 135 6.96 -13.62 3.86
C GLY A 135 5.57 -13.04 3.62
N VAL A 136 5.39 -12.34 2.50
CA VAL A 136 4.08 -11.78 2.08
C VAL A 136 3.05 -12.89 1.86
N ALA A 137 3.42 -13.99 1.21
CA ALA A 137 2.52 -15.13 0.99
C ALA A 137 2.07 -15.76 2.33
N ARG A 138 2.99 -15.94 3.28
CA ARG A 138 2.67 -16.43 4.63
C ARG A 138 1.74 -15.46 5.37
N LEU A 139 1.99 -14.16 5.26
CA LEU A 139 1.15 -13.13 5.88
C LEU A 139 -0.26 -13.12 5.27
N LYS A 140 -0.40 -13.23 3.95
CA LYS A 140 -1.69 -13.35 3.26
C LYS A 140 -2.50 -14.54 3.79
N LEU A 141 -1.85 -15.70 3.95
CA LEU A 141 -2.48 -16.90 4.50
C LEU A 141 -2.88 -16.72 5.98
N ALA A 142 -2.02 -16.11 6.79
CA ALA A 142 -2.31 -15.80 8.19
C ALA A 142 -3.51 -14.87 8.33
N LEU A 143 -3.57 -13.80 7.53
CA LEU A 143 -4.70 -12.87 7.48
C LEU A 143 -6.01 -13.54 7.05
N LEU A 144 -5.94 -14.48 6.10
CA LEU A 144 -7.10 -15.26 5.68
C LEU A 144 -7.61 -16.16 6.80
N ASN A 145 -6.71 -16.87 7.49
CA ASN A 145 -7.07 -17.71 8.64
C ASN A 145 -7.64 -16.88 9.80
N ALA A 146 -7.04 -15.73 10.10
CA ALA A 146 -7.54 -14.80 11.10
C ALA A 146 -8.94 -14.28 10.74
N SER A 147 -9.19 -13.97 9.46
CA SER A 147 -10.51 -13.55 8.97
C SER A 147 -11.56 -14.65 9.16
N ILE A 148 -11.21 -15.91 8.89
CA ILE A 148 -12.09 -17.07 9.13
C ILE A 148 -12.39 -17.21 10.63
N ALA A 149 -11.37 -17.08 11.49
CA ALA A 149 -11.52 -17.18 12.94
C ALA A 149 -12.41 -16.06 13.49
N ALA A 150 -12.22 -14.82 13.04
CA ALA A 150 -13.05 -13.68 13.42
C ALA A 150 -14.53 -13.90 13.05
N GLN A 151 -14.81 -14.42 11.85
CA GLN A 151 -16.19 -14.73 11.45
C GLN A 151 -16.79 -15.88 12.27
N LYS A 152 -15.99 -16.89 12.62
CA LYS A 152 -16.43 -17.98 13.50
C LYS A 152 -16.81 -17.45 14.89
N HIS A 153 -15.99 -16.55 15.45
CA HIS A 153 -16.26 -15.91 16.74
C HIS A 153 -17.54 -15.07 16.69
N ARG A 154 -17.67 -14.19 15.69
CA ARG A 154 -18.87 -13.35 15.49
C ARG A 154 -20.15 -14.18 15.34
N ARG A 155 -20.08 -15.30 14.62
CA ARG A 155 -21.19 -16.25 14.51
C ARG A 155 -21.57 -16.83 15.88
N GLY A 156 -20.58 -17.24 16.68
CA GLY A 156 -20.80 -17.74 18.04
C GLY A 156 -21.56 -16.75 18.91
N THR A 157 -21.13 -15.48 18.91
CA THR A 157 -21.82 -14.39 19.63
C THR A 157 -23.27 -14.23 19.16
N CYS A 158 -23.53 -14.28 17.85
CA CYS A 158 -24.89 -14.18 17.33
C CYS A 158 -25.75 -15.37 17.73
N ILE A 159 -25.22 -16.60 17.72
CA ILE A 159 -25.95 -17.80 18.15
C ILE A 159 -26.34 -17.69 19.64
N ASN A 160 -25.42 -17.24 20.49
CA ASN A 160 -25.73 -17.01 21.91
C ASN A 160 -26.80 -15.92 22.08
N GLY A 161 -26.72 -14.85 21.30
CA GLY A 161 -27.75 -13.79 21.26
C GLY A 161 -29.12 -14.31 20.83
N ILE A 162 -29.17 -15.17 19.80
CA ILE A 162 -30.40 -15.83 19.33
C ILE A 162 -30.99 -16.69 20.45
N ILE A 163 -30.18 -17.52 21.12
CA ILE A 163 -30.66 -18.38 22.22
C ILE A 163 -31.25 -17.53 23.35
N LYS A 164 -30.53 -16.49 23.80
CA LYS A 164 -30.98 -15.61 24.89
C LYS A 164 -32.26 -14.84 24.56
N THR A 165 -32.36 -14.31 23.34
CA THR A 165 -33.54 -13.56 22.91
C THR A 165 -34.72 -14.49 22.62
N ARG A 166 -34.47 -15.70 22.12
CA ARG A 166 -35.50 -16.73 21.91
C ARG A 166 -36.20 -17.12 23.21
N THR A 167 -35.44 -17.47 24.25
CA THR A 167 -36.01 -17.92 25.53
C THR A 167 -36.91 -16.84 26.14
N HIS A 168 -36.48 -15.57 26.08
CA HIS A 168 -37.29 -14.44 26.53
C HIS A 168 -38.59 -14.29 25.72
N LEU A 169 -38.52 -14.39 24.38
CA LEU A 169 -39.69 -14.21 23.52
C LEU A 169 -40.68 -15.38 23.62
N GLU A 170 -40.20 -16.61 23.78
CA GLU A 170 -41.06 -17.80 24.00
C GLU A 170 -41.82 -17.72 25.33
N GLN A 171 -41.25 -17.07 26.35
CA GLN A 171 -41.93 -16.85 27.64
C GLN A 171 -42.89 -15.65 27.63
N SER A 172 -42.60 -14.63 26.81
CA SER A 172 -43.30 -13.33 26.88
C SER A 172 -44.35 -13.11 25.80
N LEU A 173 -44.32 -13.89 24.71
CA LEU A 173 -45.25 -13.74 23.59
C LEU A 173 -46.21 -14.93 23.53
N GLU A 174 -47.41 -14.67 23.03
CA GLU A 174 -48.36 -15.72 22.69
C GLU A 174 -47.77 -16.67 21.62
N PRO A 175 -47.96 -18.00 21.72
CA PRO A 175 -47.38 -18.97 20.79
C PRO A 175 -47.72 -18.72 19.31
N SER A 176 -48.94 -18.23 19.03
CA SER A 176 -49.40 -17.89 17.67
C SER A 176 -48.59 -16.72 17.07
N VAL A 177 -48.37 -15.68 17.87
CA VAL A 177 -47.61 -14.46 17.54
C VAL A 177 -46.13 -14.78 17.36
N TRP A 178 -45.56 -15.58 18.26
CA TRP A 178 -44.18 -16.06 18.17
C TRP A 178 -43.94 -16.86 16.88
N LYS A 179 -44.85 -17.80 16.56
CA LYS A 179 -44.76 -18.62 15.35
C LYS A 179 -44.83 -17.77 14.08
N ALA A 180 -45.80 -16.85 14.00
CA ALA A 180 -45.93 -15.94 12.85
C ALA A 180 -44.67 -15.08 12.64
N PHE A 181 -44.09 -14.55 13.72
CA PHE A 181 -42.83 -13.82 13.66
C PHE A 181 -41.67 -14.70 13.19
N LEU A 182 -41.53 -15.90 13.76
CA LEU A 182 -40.46 -16.84 13.43
C LEU A 182 -40.51 -17.25 11.96
N ASP A 183 -41.69 -17.58 11.45
CA ASP A 183 -41.90 -17.96 10.05
C ASP A 183 -41.49 -16.83 9.10
N ARG A 184 -41.92 -15.60 9.41
CA ARG A 184 -41.56 -14.42 8.60
C ARG A 184 -40.06 -14.12 8.66
N ASN A 185 -39.44 -14.18 9.84
CA ASN A 185 -38.01 -13.94 9.99
C ASN A 185 -37.19 -15.03 9.26
N THR A 186 -37.65 -16.28 9.29
CA THR A 186 -37.04 -17.39 8.56
C THR A 186 -37.11 -17.18 7.05
N ALA A 187 -38.25 -16.72 6.53
CA ALA A 187 -38.39 -16.35 5.12
C ALA A 187 -37.47 -15.19 4.71
N VAL A 188 -37.37 -14.13 5.51
CA VAL A 188 -36.43 -13.03 5.24
C VAL A 188 -34.99 -13.53 5.24
N CYS A 189 -34.63 -14.38 6.19
CA CYS A 189 -33.29 -14.94 6.30
C CYS A 189 -32.94 -15.90 5.15
N SER A 190 -33.91 -16.62 4.59
CA SER A 190 -33.68 -17.48 3.41
C SER A 190 -33.40 -16.64 2.15
N VAL A 191 -34.13 -15.54 1.95
CA VAL A 191 -33.90 -14.57 0.87
C VAL A 191 -32.53 -13.90 1.03
N LEU A 192 -32.21 -13.43 2.24
CA LEU A 192 -30.91 -12.82 2.55
C LEU A 192 -29.76 -13.79 2.28
N ARG A 193 -29.91 -15.07 2.67
CA ARG A 193 -28.93 -16.12 2.41
C ARG A 193 -28.66 -16.28 0.91
N LYS A 194 -29.71 -16.36 0.09
CA LYS A 194 -29.59 -16.48 -1.37
C LYS A 194 -28.88 -15.25 -1.96
N ARG A 195 -29.30 -14.05 -1.58
CA ARG A 195 -28.71 -12.78 -2.03
C ARG A 195 -27.21 -12.70 -1.73
N GLU A 196 -26.83 -13.02 -0.49
CA GLU A 196 -25.43 -13.00 -0.05
C GLU A 196 -24.57 -14.04 -0.75
N ARG A 197 -25.11 -15.26 -0.91
CA ARG A 197 -24.46 -16.32 -1.66
C ARG A 197 -24.18 -15.91 -3.11
N ASP A 198 -25.17 -15.36 -3.80
CA ASP A 198 -25.02 -14.95 -5.21
C ASP A 198 -24.08 -13.75 -5.36
N ARG A 199 -24.09 -12.83 -4.40
CA ARG A 199 -23.11 -11.73 -4.32
C ARG A 199 -21.68 -12.27 -4.18
N LEU A 200 -21.45 -13.20 -3.26
CA LEU A 200 -20.12 -13.77 -2.98
C LEU A 200 -19.64 -14.70 -4.10
N ARG A 201 -20.54 -15.45 -4.74
CA ARG A 201 -20.23 -16.24 -5.94
C ARG A 201 -19.76 -15.35 -7.09
N ARG A 202 -20.47 -14.25 -7.36
CA ARG A 202 -20.05 -13.26 -8.38
C ARG A 202 -18.70 -12.64 -8.05
N LYS A 203 -18.43 -12.32 -6.77
CA LYS A 203 -17.11 -11.83 -6.33
C LYS A 203 -16.01 -12.87 -6.59
N LEU A 204 -16.25 -14.15 -6.26
CA LEU A 204 -15.28 -15.21 -6.50
C LEU A 204 -15.01 -15.41 -8.00
N ALA A 205 -16.06 -15.45 -8.82
CA ALA A 205 -15.94 -15.57 -10.28
C ALA A 205 -15.11 -14.42 -10.87
N LYS A 206 -15.35 -13.18 -10.43
CA LYS A 206 -14.53 -12.03 -10.85
C LYS A 206 -13.05 -12.23 -10.54
N VAL A 207 -12.71 -12.59 -9.30
CA VAL A 207 -11.31 -12.79 -8.91
C VAL A 207 -10.63 -13.90 -9.74
N LEU A 208 -11.35 -14.99 -10.02
CA LEU A 208 -10.87 -16.06 -10.89
C LEU A 208 -10.61 -15.57 -12.32
N THR A 209 -11.52 -14.78 -12.91
CA THR A 209 -11.36 -14.22 -14.27
C THR A 209 -10.30 -13.11 -14.36
N THR A 210 -10.06 -12.36 -13.28
CA THR A 210 -9.03 -11.31 -13.28
C THR A 210 -7.63 -11.92 -13.15
N GLN A 211 -7.47 -13.05 -12.46
CA GLN A 211 -6.20 -13.78 -12.42
C GLN A 211 -5.81 -14.40 -13.78
N SER A 212 -6.78 -14.72 -14.64
CA SER A 212 -6.50 -15.22 -16.00
C SER A 212 -6.14 -14.12 -17.00
N THR A 213 -6.34 -12.86 -16.63
CA THR A 213 -5.97 -11.72 -17.47
C THR A 213 -4.70 -11.13 -16.90
N SER A 214 -3.56 -11.58 -17.41
CA SER A 214 -2.26 -10.93 -17.17
C SER A 214 -2.42 -9.42 -17.35
N PRO A 215 -1.80 -8.58 -16.50
CA PRO A 215 -1.90 -7.12 -16.65
C PRO A 215 -1.47 -6.77 -18.08
N SER A 216 -2.39 -6.15 -18.83
CA SER A 216 -2.21 -5.79 -20.24
C SER A 216 -0.99 -4.88 -20.50
N PHE A 217 -0.41 -4.32 -19.43
CA PHE A 217 0.81 -3.53 -19.49
C PHE A 217 2.09 -4.33 -19.79
N ILE A 218 2.10 -5.64 -19.53
CA ILE A 218 3.25 -6.50 -19.85
C ILE A 218 2.77 -7.63 -20.74
N ASN A 219 2.44 -7.29 -21.99
CA ASN A 219 2.52 -8.28 -23.04
C ASN A 219 3.99 -8.28 -23.52
N PRO A 220 4.82 -9.28 -23.18
CA PRO A 220 6.21 -9.36 -23.65
C PRO A 220 6.32 -9.48 -25.18
N ARG A 221 5.19 -9.66 -25.89
CA ARG A 221 5.08 -9.67 -27.35
C ARG A 221 4.39 -8.44 -27.92
N ALA A 222 3.96 -7.47 -27.10
CA ALA A 222 3.47 -6.20 -27.62
C ALA A 222 4.66 -5.38 -28.13
N VAL A 223 4.61 -5.00 -29.40
CA VAL A 223 5.55 -4.04 -29.97
C VAL A 223 5.44 -2.75 -29.13
N PRO A 224 6.54 -2.27 -28.51
CA PRO A 224 6.49 -1.03 -27.75
C PRO A 224 5.96 0.10 -28.63
N PRO A 225 5.02 0.94 -28.15
CA PRO A 225 4.59 2.10 -28.90
C PRO A 225 5.82 2.96 -29.23
N GLN A 226 5.86 3.53 -30.42
CA GLN A 226 6.98 4.37 -30.86
C GLN A 226 7.15 5.53 -29.86
N ARG A 227 8.29 5.58 -29.15
CA ARG A 227 8.55 6.55 -28.06
C ARG A 227 9.44 7.70 -28.50
N CYS A 228 9.56 7.90 -29.81
CA CYS A 228 10.42 8.91 -30.41
C CYS A 228 9.68 9.68 -31.51
N THR A 229 9.60 10.99 -31.34
CA THR A 229 9.08 11.94 -32.34
C THR A 229 10.21 12.80 -32.85
N VAL A 230 10.43 12.80 -34.17
CA VAL A 230 11.46 13.62 -34.83
C VAL A 230 10.77 14.78 -35.54
N LEU A 231 11.16 16.01 -35.21
CA LEU A 231 10.63 17.23 -35.82
C LEU A 231 11.62 17.70 -36.88
N GLY A 232 11.25 17.69 -38.17
CA GLY A 232 12.15 18.04 -39.28
C GLY A 232 12.64 16.84 -40.09
N SER A 233 13.59 17.05 -41.01
CA SER A 233 14.08 16.02 -41.95
C SER A 233 14.90 14.90 -41.27
N ASN A 234 15.14 13.83 -42.03
CA ASN A 234 15.58 12.47 -41.64
C ASN A 234 16.96 12.37 -40.95
N MET A 235 17.21 13.10 -39.85
CA MET A 235 18.48 13.08 -39.12
C MET A 235 18.66 11.84 -38.22
N VAL A 236 17.57 11.12 -37.92
CA VAL A 236 17.56 9.97 -37.03
C VAL A 236 17.39 8.70 -37.85
N ASP A 237 18.43 7.88 -37.90
CA ASP A 237 18.40 6.57 -38.56
C ASP A 237 17.74 5.48 -37.70
N ASP A 238 17.55 4.29 -38.26
CA ASP A 238 16.84 3.21 -37.56
C ASP A 238 17.62 2.62 -36.37
N ASP A 239 18.95 2.74 -36.35
CA ASP A 239 19.77 2.37 -35.18
C ASP A 239 19.51 3.35 -34.02
N MET A 240 19.43 4.65 -34.30
CA MET A 240 19.14 5.69 -33.31
C MET A 240 17.70 5.60 -32.81
N LYS A 241 16.73 5.35 -33.70
CA LYS A 241 15.33 5.11 -33.31
C LYS A 241 15.19 3.90 -32.39
N ALA A 242 15.93 2.82 -32.66
CA ALA A 242 15.91 1.62 -31.81
C ALA A 242 16.29 1.95 -30.35
N LEU A 243 17.35 2.75 -30.15
CA LEU A 243 17.73 3.20 -28.80
C LEU A 243 16.68 4.14 -28.18
N LEU A 244 16.19 5.12 -28.92
CA LEU A 244 15.24 6.11 -28.40
C LEU A 244 13.89 5.48 -28.03
N ASN A 245 13.50 4.41 -28.71
CA ASN A 245 12.29 3.65 -28.39
C ASN A 245 12.37 2.91 -27.03
N LEU A 246 13.56 2.76 -26.44
CA LEU A 246 13.70 2.29 -25.05
C LEU A 246 13.11 3.30 -24.05
N GLY A 247 13.03 4.57 -24.43
CA GLY A 247 12.40 5.65 -23.65
C GLY A 247 13.30 6.27 -22.57
N PRO A 248 12.90 7.43 -22.01
CA PRO A 248 13.73 8.22 -21.09
C PRO A 248 13.93 7.57 -19.72
N SER A 249 13.10 6.60 -19.33
CA SER A 249 13.26 5.85 -18.09
C SER A 249 14.23 4.66 -18.23
N PHE A 250 14.70 4.36 -19.45
CA PHE A 250 15.66 3.29 -19.65
C PHE A 250 17.05 3.74 -19.20
N SER A 251 17.63 2.98 -18.26
CA SER A 251 18.99 3.19 -17.80
C SER A 251 19.93 2.22 -18.50
N VAL A 252 20.92 2.75 -19.20
CA VAL A 252 22.00 1.94 -19.77
C VAL A 252 22.82 1.34 -18.63
N ALA A 253 23.05 0.03 -18.67
CA ALA A 253 23.93 -0.64 -17.72
C ALA A 253 25.35 -0.10 -17.91
N ILE A 254 25.97 0.38 -16.82
CA ILE A 254 27.34 0.88 -16.82
C ILE A 254 28.20 -0.17 -16.10
N PRO A 255 29.37 -0.53 -16.63
CA PRO A 255 30.28 -1.44 -15.95
C PRO A 255 30.72 -0.85 -14.61
N ALA A 256 30.71 -1.67 -13.55
CA ALA A 256 31.15 -1.27 -12.22
C ALA A 256 32.68 -1.12 -12.20
N LYS A 257 33.15 0.12 -12.40
CA LYS A 257 34.56 0.52 -12.29
C LYS A 257 34.84 1.12 -10.91
N GLU A 258 36.12 1.28 -10.56
CA GLU A 258 36.57 1.92 -9.31
C GLU A 258 35.91 3.29 -9.09
N GLU A 259 35.84 4.14 -10.11
CA GLU A 259 35.13 5.43 -10.07
C GLU A 259 33.64 5.30 -9.67
N THR A 260 33.00 4.20 -10.06
CA THR A 260 31.60 3.92 -9.70
C THR A 260 31.49 3.56 -8.21
N TYR A 261 32.47 2.86 -7.66
CA TYR A 261 32.53 2.58 -6.22
C TYR A 261 32.66 3.87 -5.41
N ASP A 262 33.57 4.75 -5.80
CA ASP A 262 33.77 6.02 -5.11
C ASP A 262 32.50 6.88 -5.16
N SER A 263 31.86 6.95 -6.32
CA SER A 263 30.59 7.67 -6.49
C SER A 263 29.48 7.10 -5.59
N VAL A 264 29.36 5.78 -5.50
CA VAL A 264 28.39 5.09 -4.66
C VAL A 264 28.66 5.35 -3.17
N LEU A 265 29.92 5.24 -2.75
CA LEU A 265 30.32 5.50 -1.36
C LEU A 265 30.06 6.96 -0.98
N CYS A 266 30.43 7.90 -1.86
CA CYS A 266 30.08 9.31 -1.69
C CYS A 266 28.56 9.52 -1.59
N GLY A 267 27.76 8.80 -2.39
CA GLY A 267 26.31 8.83 -2.34
C GLY A 267 25.75 8.34 -1.00
N ILE A 268 26.27 7.23 -0.48
CA ILE A 268 25.90 6.68 0.83
C ILE A 268 26.25 7.68 1.93
N HIS A 269 27.44 8.27 1.90
CA HIS A 269 27.85 9.28 2.88
C HIS A 269 26.99 10.54 2.81
N ARG A 270 26.64 10.99 1.59
CA ARG A 270 25.73 12.13 1.39
C ARG A 270 24.33 11.83 1.93
N PHE A 271 23.81 10.63 1.69
CA PHE A 271 22.54 10.18 2.23
C PHE A 271 22.57 10.10 3.76
N ALA A 272 23.59 9.48 4.34
CA ALA A 272 23.81 9.40 5.78
C ALA A 272 23.87 10.79 6.41
N HIS A 273 24.61 11.72 5.80
CA HIS A 273 24.68 13.11 6.24
C HIS A 273 23.30 13.78 6.25
N GLN A 274 22.53 13.65 5.16
CA GLN A 274 21.18 14.21 5.06
C GLN A 274 20.21 13.60 6.09
N LEU A 275 20.31 12.29 6.32
CA LEU A 275 19.44 11.58 7.25
C LEU A 275 19.73 11.98 8.70
N ARG A 276 21.01 12.04 9.08
CA ARG A 276 21.44 12.55 10.39
C ARG A 276 20.96 14.00 10.58
N TRP A 277 21.13 14.84 9.57
CA TRP A 277 20.68 16.23 9.60
C TRP A 277 19.16 16.34 9.82
N ARG A 278 18.35 15.57 9.09
CA ARG A 278 16.89 15.57 9.25
C ARG A 278 16.43 15.14 10.64
N ILE A 279 17.08 14.13 11.23
CA ILE A 279 16.70 13.64 12.56
C ILE A 279 17.10 14.64 13.64
N HIS A 280 18.28 15.26 13.54
CA HIS A 280 18.71 16.31 14.46
C HIS A 280 17.88 17.60 14.36
N GLN A 281 17.30 17.89 13.18
CA GLN A 281 16.42 19.04 12.99
C GLN A 281 14.95 18.80 13.39
N GLY A 282 14.56 17.56 13.71
CA GLY A 282 13.18 17.23 14.09
C GLY A 282 12.16 17.27 12.92
N PRO A 283 10.90 16.90 13.18
CA PRO A 283 9.84 16.93 12.16
C PRO A 283 9.49 18.38 11.82
N THR A 284 9.79 18.82 10.60
CA THR A 284 9.35 20.04 9.88
C THR A 284 8.28 20.91 10.55
N VAL A 285 8.60 21.45 11.72
CA VAL A 285 8.05 22.68 12.26
C VAL A 285 9.20 23.65 12.12
N LEU A 286 8.94 24.78 11.46
CA LEU A 286 9.89 25.88 11.35
C LEU A 286 10.36 26.26 12.75
N ASP A 287 11.51 25.74 13.14
CA ASP A 287 12.18 26.19 14.33
C ASP A 287 12.68 27.60 13.99
N ARG A 288 12.02 28.61 14.59
CA ARG A 288 12.13 30.02 14.18
C ARG A 288 13.56 30.52 14.31
N ILE A 289 14.30 29.99 15.29
CA ILE A 289 15.67 30.38 15.61
C ILE A 289 16.67 29.93 14.54
N PRO A 290 16.78 28.64 14.17
CA PRO A 290 17.68 28.25 13.08
C PRO A 290 17.26 28.83 11.73
N THR A 291 15.97 29.05 11.48
CA THR A 291 15.50 29.70 10.24
C THR A 291 15.98 31.16 10.16
N LEU A 292 15.85 31.92 11.26
CA LEU A 292 16.40 33.27 11.39
C LEU A 292 17.92 33.28 11.22
N LEU A 293 18.63 32.34 11.84
CA LEU A 293 20.08 32.22 11.67
C LEU A 293 20.51 31.84 10.24
N THR A 294 19.69 31.09 9.50
CA THR A 294 19.94 30.80 8.08
C THR A 294 19.60 31.94 7.12
N SER A 295 18.81 32.92 7.57
CA SER A 295 18.50 34.14 6.79
C SER A 295 19.52 35.27 6.98
N LEU A 296 20.49 35.11 7.89
CA LEU A 296 21.56 36.07 8.05
C LEU A 296 22.55 35.98 6.86
N PRO A 297 22.99 37.11 6.29
CA PRO A 297 23.83 37.14 5.09
C PRO A 297 25.30 36.75 5.36
N PHE A 298 25.59 36.13 6.49
CA PHE A 298 26.95 35.74 6.87
C PHE A 298 27.23 34.30 6.43
N PRO A 299 28.40 34.03 5.82
CA PRO A 299 28.78 32.67 5.47
C PRO A 299 28.84 31.81 6.74
N LYS A 300 28.13 30.68 6.74
CA LYS A 300 28.18 29.71 7.84
C LYS A 300 29.64 29.29 8.02
N SER A 301 30.26 29.72 9.11
CA SER A 301 31.72 29.65 9.27
C SER A 301 32.25 28.24 9.52
N ARG A 302 31.40 27.20 9.66
CA ARG A 302 31.84 25.80 9.79
C ARG A 302 30.79 24.86 9.19
N ILE A 303 31.21 23.99 8.27
CA ILE A 303 30.42 22.80 7.89
C ILE A 303 30.37 21.92 9.14
N CYS A 304 29.24 21.95 9.85
CA CYS A 304 29.05 21.12 11.03
C CYS A 304 28.66 19.71 10.58
N VAL A 305 29.54 18.73 10.84
CA VAL A 305 29.21 17.32 10.63
C VAL A 305 28.16 16.93 11.68
N PRO A 306 26.97 16.47 11.27
CA PRO A 306 25.93 16.08 12.22
C PRO A 306 26.41 14.90 13.08
N LYS A 307 26.12 14.95 14.38
CA LYS A 307 26.56 13.92 15.33
C LYS A 307 26.02 12.53 14.91
N PRO A 308 26.81 11.46 15.05
CA PRO A 308 26.32 10.09 14.82
C PRO A 308 25.10 9.79 15.69
N ILE A 309 24.14 9.04 15.15
CA ILE A 309 22.90 8.70 15.85
C ILE A 309 22.92 7.20 16.20
N PRO A 310 23.08 6.82 17.49
CA PRO A 310 23.34 5.43 17.87
C PRO A 310 22.33 4.39 17.34
N SER A 311 21.07 4.78 17.17
CA SER A 311 20.02 3.90 16.64
C SER A 311 20.08 3.70 15.12
N LEU A 312 20.73 4.61 14.40
CA LEU A 312 20.76 4.63 12.93
C LEU A 312 22.11 4.16 12.36
N GLU A 313 23.21 4.40 13.08
CA GLU A 313 24.55 4.00 12.62
C GLU A 313 24.66 2.50 12.27
N PRO A 314 24.08 1.55 13.02
CA PRO A 314 24.13 0.14 12.65
C PRO A 314 23.46 -0.16 11.29
N SER A 315 22.36 0.53 10.97
CA SER A 315 21.65 0.38 9.71
C SER A 315 22.39 1.03 8.54
N ILE A 316 23.01 2.19 8.75
CA ILE A 316 23.86 2.84 7.74
C ILE A 316 25.08 1.97 7.43
N ALA A 317 25.76 1.45 8.45
CA ALA A 317 26.92 0.58 8.28
C ALA A 317 26.55 -0.71 7.53
N THR A 318 25.40 -1.31 7.87
CA THR A 318 24.91 -2.52 7.18
C THR A 318 24.58 -2.22 5.71
N LEU A 319 23.92 -1.08 5.45
CA LEU A 319 23.61 -0.64 4.08
C LEU A 319 24.89 -0.43 3.26
N GLU A 320 25.91 0.20 3.84
CA GLU A 320 27.20 0.41 3.19
C GLU A 320 27.86 -0.92 2.85
N VAL A 321 27.97 -1.84 3.81
CA VAL A 321 28.56 -3.17 3.60
C VAL A 321 27.79 -3.95 2.53
N ASP A 322 26.46 -3.92 2.56
CA ASP A 322 25.61 -4.65 1.64
C ASP A 322 25.74 -4.12 0.20
N ILE A 323 25.66 -2.80 0.03
CA ILE A 323 25.82 -2.16 -1.27
C ILE A 323 27.23 -2.41 -1.81
N MET A 324 28.27 -2.22 -0.99
CA MET A 324 29.65 -2.43 -1.41
C MET A 324 29.91 -3.88 -1.80
N ARG A 325 29.32 -4.85 -1.10
CA ARG A 325 29.37 -6.26 -1.46
C ARG A 325 28.70 -6.55 -2.80
N ILE A 326 27.53 -5.95 -3.07
CA ILE A 326 26.83 -6.11 -4.36
C ILE A 326 27.68 -5.58 -5.51
N TYR A 327 28.24 -4.38 -5.37
CA TYR A 327 29.10 -3.82 -6.41
C TYR A 327 30.38 -4.65 -6.59
N ARG A 328 31.02 -5.12 -5.50
CA ARG A 328 32.19 -6.05 -5.53
C ARG A 328 31.92 -7.34 -6.28
N ASN A 329 30.73 -7.88 -6.14
CA ASN A 329 30.34 -9.08 -6.89
C ASN A 329 30.06 -8.75 -8.35
N ALA A 330 29.43 -7.60 -8.62
CA ALA A 330 29.14 -7.13 -9.97
C ALA A 330 30.41 -6.80 -10.78
N SER A 331 31.47 -6.26 -10.15
CA SER A 331 32.73 -5.97 -10.86
C SER A 331 33.57 -7.21 -11.17
N LYS A 332 33.34 -8.32 -10.46
CA LYS A 332 34.00 -9.61 -10.75
C LYS A 332 33.30 -10.40 -11.86
N SER A 333 32.03 -10.11 -12.12
CA SER A 333 31.26 -10.74 -13.19
C SER A 333 31.64 -10.17 -14.55
N LEU A 334 31.54 -10.99 -15.60
CA LEU A 334 31.55 -10.48 -16.98
C LEU A 334 30.39 -9.48 -17.14
N PHE A 335 30.71 -8.27 -17.60
CA PHE A 335 29.73 -7.22 -17.80
C PHE A 335 28.74 -7.62 -18.90
N ALA A 336 27.47 -7.75 -18.54
CA ALA A 336 26.37 -7.94 -19.48
C ALA A 336 25.75 -6.57 -19.80
N SER A 337 25.89 -6.13 -21.06
CA SER A 337 25.17 -4.95 -21.52
C SER A 337 23.69 -5.27 -21.64
N ASN A 338 22.84 -4.34 -21.21
CA ASN A 338 21.39 -4.40 -21.43
C ASN A 338 20.97 -3.78 -22.78
N LEU A 339 21.92 -3.50 -23.66
CA LEU A 339 21.68 -2.98 -25.02
C LEU A 339 21.97 -4.05 -26.06
N THR A 340 21.15 -4.09 -27.11
CA THR A 340 21.43 -4.86 -28.32
C THR A 340 22.57 -4.21 -29.12
N SER A 341 23.19 -4.97 -30.03
CA SER A 341 24.21 -4.42 -30.94
C SER A 341 23.68 -3.24 -31.77
N GLN A 342 22.38 -3.25 -32.11
CA GLN A 342 21.73 -2.17 -32.85
C GLN A 342 21.60 -0.90 -32.02
N GLU A 343 21.09 -1.02 -30.79
CA GLU A 343 20.94 0.10 -29.86
C GLU A 343 22.30 0.69 -29.46
N LEU A 344 23.32 -0.15 -29.31
CA LEU A 344 24.67 0.29 -28.97
C LEU A 344 25.32 1.09 -30.11
N ARG A 345 25.06 0.74 -31.38
CA ARG A 345 25.41 1.59 -32.52
C ARG A 345 24.62 2.90 -32.50
N GLY A 346 23.32 2.84 -32.22
CA GLY A 346 22.46 4.01 -32.05
C GLY A 346 23.00 4.98 -31.00
N LEU A 347 23.45 4.48 -29.85
CA LEU A 347 24.03 5.28 -28.78
C LEU A 347 25.32 5.98 -29.20
N ARG A 348 26.21 5.29 -29.93
CA ARG A 348 27.44 5.90 -30.45
C ARG A 348 27.12 7.00 -31.46
N LYS A 349 26.17 6.76 -32.36
CA LYS A 349 25.72 7.73 -33.37
C LYS A 349 25.08 8.97 -32.75
N LEU A 350 24.17 8.79 -31.78
CA LEU A 350 23.55 9.89 -31.05
C LEU A 350 24.58 10.71 -30.25
N LYS A 351 25.56 10.04 -29.63
CA LYS A 351 26.64 10.74 -28.91
C LYS A 351 27.50 11.58 -29.85
N ALA A 352 27.81 11.07 -31.06
CA ALA A 352 28.58 11.79 -32.06
C ALA A 352 27.84 13.02 -32.61
N MET A 353 26.51 12.90 -32.80
CA MET A 353 25.68 13.96 -33.37
C MET A 353 24.98 14.84 -32.32
N ARG A 354 25.38 14.76 -31.04
CA ARG A 354 24.74 15.48 -29.92
C ARG A 354 24.65 17.00 -30.13
N GLN A 355 25.56 17.59 -30.92
CA GLN A 355 25.57 19.02 -31.20
C GLN A 355 24.59 19.44 -32.30
N ASN A 356 24.14 18.49 -33.13
CA ASN A 356 23.34 18.77 -34.33
C ASN A 356 21.83 18.78 -34.03
N PHE A 357 21.41 18.27 -32.87
CA PHE A 357 20.02 18.22 -32.47
C PHE A 357 19.86 18.37 -30.95
N ARG A 358 18.71 18.87 -30.54
CA ARG A 358 18.25 18.91 -29.16
C ARG A 358 17.36 17.71 -28.89
N VAL A 359 17.59 17.03 -27.77
CA VAL A 359 16.73 15.94 -27.26
C VAL A 359 15.97 16.46 -26.05
N THR A 360 14.65 16.38 -26.08
CA THR A 360 13.77 16.73 -24.96
C THR A 360 12.80 15.59 -24.66
N VAL A 361 12.18 15.62 -23.49
CA VAL A 361 11.12 14.68 -23.13
C VAL A 361 9.78 15.39 -23.33
N GLY A 362 8.90 14.78 -24.12
CA GLY A 362 7.57 15.33 -24.38
C GLY A 362 6.66 15.25 -23.15
N ASP A 363 5.94 16.34 -22.88
CA ASP A 363 5.05 16.46 -21.71
C ASP A 363 3.84 15.52 -21.78
N LYS A 364 3.32 15.25 -23.00
CA LYS A 364 2.10 14.45 -23.20
C LYS A 364 2.32 12.93 -23.11
N ASP A 365 3.36 12.44 -23.79
CA ASP A 365 3.54 11.00 -24.00
C ASP A 365 4.78 10.44 -23.30
N GLY A 366 5.57 11.29 -22.64
CA GLY A 366 6.81 10.91 -21.96
C GLY A 366 7.88 10.30 -22.89
N GLY A 367 7.73 10.48 -24.21
CA GLY A 367 8.69 10.04 -25.23
C GLY A 367 9.78 11.08 -25.49
N PHE A 368 10.78 10.70 -26.28
CA PHE A 368 11.79 11.64 -26.76
C PHE A 368 11.26 12.47 -27.92
N VAL A 369 11.50 13.78 -27.86
CA VAL A 369 11.31 14.72 -28.96
C VAL A 369 12.68 15.19 -29.42
N ILE A 370 13.01 14.90 -30.68
CA ILE A 370 14.27 15.30 -31.30
C ILE A 370 14.01 16.42 -32.29
N MET A 371 14.78 17.50 -32.15
CA MET A 371 14.67 18.69 -32.98
C MET A 371 16.06 19.10 -33.50
N PRO A 372 16.23 19.37 -34.80
CA PRO A 372 17.46 19.94 -35.35
C PRO A 372 17.83 21.23 -34.65
N GLN A 373 19.12 21.45 -34.42
CA GLN A 373 19.58 22.63 -33.70
C GLN A 373 19.21 23.93 -34.41
N ASP A 374 19.18 23.93 -35.75
CA ASP A 374 18.82 25.11 -36.53
C ASP A 374 17.34 25.47 -36.37
N LEU A 375 16.47 24.45 -36.28
CA LEU A 375 15.04 24.64 -36.02
C LEU A 375 14.81 25.12 -34.58
N ASP A 376 15.52 24.56 -33.59
CA ASP A 376 15.46 24.99 -32.20
C ASP A 376 15.91 26.45 -32.02
N LYS A 377 16.99 26.84 -32.71
CA LYS A 377 17.47 28.23 -32.75
C LYS A 377 16.45 29.16 -33.41
N ALA A 378 15.91 28.79 -34.57
CA ALA A 378 14.91 29.60 -35.27
C ALA A 378 13.65 29.82 -34.41
N LEU A 379 13.15 28.76 -33.76
CA LEU A 379 12.00 28.85 -32.85
C LEU A 379 12.32 29.69 -31.62
N THR A 380 13.52 29.54 -31.05
CA THR A 380 13.94 30.35 -29.89
C THR A 380 14.06 31.83 -30.27
N ILE A 381 14.66 32.15 -31.41
CA ILE A 381 14.77 33.53 -31.91
C ILE A 381 13.39 34.12 -32.18
N SER A 382 12.49 33.36 -32.82
CA SER A 382 11.10 33.78 -33.03
C SER A 382 10.36 34.03 -31.70
N ALA A 383 10.57 33.18 -30.69
CA ALA A 383 9.94 33.31 -29.39
C ALA A 383 10.51 34.47 -28.55
N LEU A 384 11.78 34.83 -28.76
CA LEU A 384 12.44 35.97 -28.11
C LEU A 384 12.11 37.31 -28.81
N ALA A 385 11.85 37.29 -30.13
CA ALA A 385 11.44 38.46 -30.90
C ALA A 385 9.96 38.83 -30.70
N ASP A 386 9.17 37.92 -30.09
CA ASP A 386 7.78 38.16 -29.76
C ASP A 386 7.68 39.06 -28.51
N GLU A 387 7.44 40.36 -28.73
CA GLU A 387 7.29 41.42 -27.70
C GLU A 387 6.19 41.13 -26.66
N SER A 388 5.32 40.15 -26.91
CA SER A 388 4.30 39.68 -25.97
C SER A 388 4.86 38.81 -24.83
N ASN A 389 6.07 38.27 -24.98
CA ASN A 389 6.74 37.41 -24.01
C ASN A 389 7.59 38.20 -23.01
N LYS A 390 7.04 39.29 -22.46
CA LYS A 390 7.63 39.98 -21.31
C LYS A 390 7.43 39.10 -20.08
N PHE A 391 8.40 38.21 -19.80
CA PHE A 391 8.67 37.80 -18.43
C PHE A 391 9.02 39.07 -17.65
N LEU A 392 8.01 39.70 -17.05
CA LEU A 392 8.21 40.75 -16.05
C LEU A 392 8.97 40.10 -14.89
N PRO A 393 10.23 40.48 -14.60
CA PRO A 393 10.77 40.22 -13.29
C PRO A 393 9.91 41.01 -12.31
N TYR A 394 9.21 40.29 -11.43
CA TYR A 394 8.43 40.88 -10.35
C TYR A 394 9.40 41.55 -9.37
N PHE A 395 9.80 42.79 -9.67
CA PHE A 395 10.39 43.69 -8.69
C PHE A 395 9.23 44.43 -8.01
N PRO A 396 8.96 44.18 -6.72
CA PRO A 396 7.97 44.97 -6.01
C PRO A 396 8.49 46.40 -5.89
N SER A 397 7.83 47.32 -6.59
CA SER A 397 8.02 48.75 -6.41
C SER A 397 7.70 49.11 -4.96
N LYS A 398 8.68 49.64 -4.23
CA LYS A 398 8.41 50.43 -3.03
C LYS A 398 7.72 51.71 -3.49
N THR A 399 6.45 51.85 -3.15
CA THR A 399 5.79 53.16 -3.11
C THR A 399 6.47 54.00 -2.02
N PRO A 400 6.90 55.23 -2.33
CA PRO A 400 7.29 56.20 -1.32
C PRO A 400 6.02 56.88 -0.82
N ASP A 401 5.80 56.89 0.50
CA ASP A 401 4.94 57.89 1.13
C ASP A 401 5.41 58.13 2.56
N ALA A 402 5.52 59.43 2.86
CA ALA A 402 5.96 60.14 4.08
C ALA A 402 7.46 60.40 4.23
#